data_AF-A0A6B9YNZ5-F1
#
_entry.id   AF-A0A6B9YNZ5-F1
#
_cell.length_a   1.000
_cell.length_b   1.000
_cell.length_c   1.000
_cell.angle_alpha   90.00
_cell.angle_beta   90.00
_cell.angle_gamma   90.00
#
_symmetry.space_group_name_H-M   'P 1'
#
loop_
_entity.id
_entity.type
_entity.pdbx_description
1 polymer ?
#
loop_
_entity_poly.entity_id
_entity_poly.type
_entity_poly.pdbx_seq_one_letter_code
_entity_poly.pdbx_strand_id
1 'polypeptide(L)'
;MQSIPAKVDRKEAYRIVSLLAHGMDPDQPNKALPADILHRPNVIRALFLAAEALQKYKNTTEAREGRVGKPWSREEDDELKDEIHRQVDLQVIASNHQRSSGAIIARMVHLDLFVDRDAARAHFRQH
;
A
#
# COMPACT_ATOMS: atom_id res chain seq x y z
N MET A 1 21.45 21.69 -22.48
CA MET A 1 20.65 20.46 -22.60
C MET A 1 20.85 19.65 -21.32
N GLN A 2 19.95 19.75 -20.34
CA GLN A 2 19.98 18.80 -19.22
C GLN A 2 19.33 17.50 -19.70
N SER A 3 20.08 16.41 -19.54
CA SER A 3 19.69 15.06 -19.91
C SER A 3 18.38 14.72 -19.20
N ILE A 4 17.33 14.41 -19.98
CA ILE A 4 16.08 13.85 -19.43
C ILE A 4 16.48 12.48 -18.86
N PRO A 5 16.46 12.26 -17.54
CA PRO A 5 16.87 10.98 -17.00
C PRO A 5 15.92 9.89 -17.52
N ALA A 6 16.50 8.71 -17.73
CA ALA A 6 15.80 7.49 -18.03
C ALA A 6 14.53 7.37 -17.16
N LYS A 7 13.43 6.93 -17.80
CA LYS A 7 12.10 6.69 -17.24
C LYS A 7 12.12 6.54 -15.70
N VAL A 8 11.78 7.62 -14.99
CA VAL A 8 11.71 7.63 -13.53
C VAL A 8 10.64 6.63 -13.10
N ASP A 9 11.05 5.55 -12.44
CA ASP A 9 10.09 4.60 -11.87
C ASP A 9 9.46 5.17 -10.59
N ARG A 10 8.41 4.49 -10.09
CA ARG A 10 7.68 5.00 -8.92
C ARG A 10 8.55 5.07 -7.65
N LYS A 11 9.48 4.13 -7.46
CA LYS A 11 10.35 4.09 -6.28
C LYS A 11 11.29 5.28 -6.30
N GLU A 12 11.82 5.60 -7.47
CA GLU A 12 12.68 6.75 -7.68
C GLU A 12 11.89 8.07 -7.56
N ALA A 13 10.66 8.13 -8.08
CA ALA A 13 9.78 9.29 -7.88
C ALA A 13 9.51 9.53 -6.38
N TYR A 14 9.23 8.48 -5.60
CA TYR A 14 9.04 8.58 -4.15
C TYR A 14 10.30 9.12 -3.46
N ARG A 15 11.49 8.61 -3.83
CA ARG A 15 12.78 9.05 -3.27
C ARG A 15 13.00 10.54 -3.52
N ILE A 16 12.85 10.97 -4.78
CA ILE A 16 13.05 12.36 -5.21
C ILE A 16 12.09 13.30 -4.46
N VAL A 17 10.78 13.01 -4.51
CA VAL A 17 9.76 13.87 -3.87
C VAL A 17 9.97 13.95 -2.35
N SER A 18 10.37 12.84 -1.70
CA SER A 18 10.67 12.84 -0.28
C SER A 18 11.88 13.71 0.06
N LEU A 19 12.97 13.63 -0.70
CA LEU A 19 14.14 14.49 -0.47
C LEU A 19 13.79 15.97 -0.63
N LEU A 20 13.03 16.31 -1.66
CA LEU A 20 12.55 17.68 -1.88
C LEU A 20 11.66 18.19 -0.73
N ALA A 21 10.78 17.35 -0.20
CA ALA A 21 9.93 17.71 0.95
C ALA A 21 10.75 18.04 2.21
N HIS A 22 11.93 17.42 2.35
CA HIS A 22 12.87 17.70 3.44
C HIS A 22 13.87 18.83 3.10
N GLY A 23 13.73 19.47 1.93
CA GLY A 23 14.65 20.53 1.49
C GLY A 23 16.04 20.01 1.10
N MET A 24 16.16 18.75 0.66
CA MET A 24 17.42 18.12 0.27
C MET A 24 17.52 17.97 -1.24
N ASP A 25 18.74 18.13 -1.76
CA ASP A 25 19.06 17.92 -3.17
C ASP A 25 18.92 16.42 -3.53
N PRO A 26 18.07 16.04 -4.51
CA PRO A 26 17.87 14.64 -4.88
C PRO A 26 19.11 13.94 -5.46
N ASP A 27 20.03 14.71 -6.05
CA ASP A 27 21.30 14.21 -6.61
C ASP A 27 22.41 14.23 -5.54
N GLN A 28 22.24 15.03 -4.49
CA GLN A 28 23.17 15.19 -3.37
C GLN A 28 22.41 15.17 -2.02
N PRO A 29 21.98 13.99 -1.52
CA PRO A 29 21.04 13.89 -0.40
C PRO A 29 21.53 14.49 0.94
N ASN A 30 22.83 14.81 1.06
CA ASN A 30 23.40 15.48 2.23
C ASN A 30 23.53 17.01 2.07
N LYS A 31 23.01 17.55 0.97
CA LYS A 31 23.08 18.98 0.65
C LYS A 31 21.69 19.59 0.79
N ALA A 32 21.56 20.51 1.74
CA ALA A 32 20.38 21.34 1.85
C ALA A 32 20.23 22.22 0.61
N LEU A 33 19.01 22.33 0.12
CA LEU A 33 18.63 23.26 -0.91
C LEU A 33 18.61 24.69 -0.34
N PRO A 34 18.86 25.71 -1.16
CA PRO A 34 18.73 27.10 -0.74
C PRO A 34 17.30 27.42 -0.30
N ALA A 35 17.15 28.44 0.55
CA ALA A 35 15.86 28.96 1.03
C ALA A 35 14.97 29.52 -0.10
N ASP A 36 14.34 28.63 -0.88
CA ASP A 36 13.57 28.95 -2.09
C ASP A 36 12.10 28.49 -1.99
N ILE A 37 11.36 28.49 -3.12
CA ILE A 37 9.96 28.03 -3.27
C ILE A 37 9.69 26.70 -2.56
N LEU A 38 10.67 25.79 -2.54
CA LEU A 38 10.58 24.50 -1.87
C LEU A 38 10.42 24.57 -0.35
N HIS A 39 10.85 25.67 0.28
CA HIS A 39 10.71 25.89 1.72
C HIS A 39 9.41 26.60 2.11
N ARG A 40 8.57 26.96 1.13
CA ARG A 40 7.27 27.57 1.43
C ARG A 40 6.38 26.50 2.10
N PRO A 41 5.71 26.81 3.23
CA PRO A 41 4.94 25.82 3.99
C PRO A 41 3.90 25.05 3.15
N ASN A 42 3.23 25.73 2.22
CA ASN A 42 2.27 25.11 1.30
C ASN A 42 2.92 24.14 0.30
N VAL A 43 4.11 24.48 -0.20
CA VAL A 43 4.88 23.63 -1.13
C VAL A 43 5.40 22.40 -0.40
N ILE A 44 5.98 22.57 0.79
CA ILE A 44 6.40 21.47 1.66
C ILE A 44 5.23 20.52 1.89
N ARG A 45 4.05 21.05 2.28
CA ARG A 45 2.86 20.23 2.54
C ARG A 45 2.40 19.46 1.30
N ALA A 46 2.40 20.10 0.13
CA ALA A 46 2.04 19.45 -1.13
C ALA A 46 3.00 18.31 -1.48
N LEU A 47 4.31 18.50 -1.28
CA LEU A 47 5.33 17.48 -1.53
C LEU A 47 5.19 16.29 -0.57
N PHE A 48 4.92 16.53 0.72
CA PHE A 48 4.64 15.45 1.67
C PHE A 48 3.41 14.62 1.27
N LEU A 49 2.31 15.27 0.87
CA LEU A 49 1.10 14.56 0.40
C LEU A 49 1.38 13.73 -0.86
N ALA A 50 2.18 14.26 -1.79
CA ALA A 50 2.59 13.53 -2.98
C ALA A 50 3.46 12.30 -2.64
N ALA A 51 4.42 12.43 -1.72
CA ALA A 51 5.24 11.31 -1.25
C ALA A 51 4.39 10.22 -0.59
N GLU A 52 3.44 10.60 0.28
CA GLU A 52 2.52 9.64 0.90
C GLU A 52 1.68 8.89 -0.13
N ALA A 53 1.16 9.56 -1.17
CA ALA A 53 0.39 8.93 -2.23
C ALA A 53 1.23 7.90 -3.02
N LEU A 54 2.49 8.25 -3.32
CA LEU A 54 3.43 7.36 -3.98
C LEU A 54 3.76 6.11 -3.12
N GLN A 55 3.89 6.29 -1.80
CA GLN A 55 4.15 5.20 -0.86
C GLN A 55 2.94 4.27 -0.68
N LYS A 56 1.72 4.82 -0.52
CA LYS A 56 0.49 4.03 -0.35
C LYS A 56 0.24 3.09 -1.52
N TYR A 57 0.56 3.53 -2.74
CA TYR A 57 0.45 2.70 -3.93
C TYR A 57 1.41 1.50 -3.90
N LYS A 58 2.65 1.70 -3.39
CA LYS A 58 3.63 0.61 -3.24
C LYS A 58 3.11 -0.48 -2.30
N ASN A 59 2.63 -0.11 -1.12
CA ASN A 59 2.12 -1.07 -0.13
C ASN A 59 0.93 -1.87 -0.67
N THR A 60 0.03 -1.21 -1.41
CA THR A 60 -1.11 -1.90 -2.04
C THR A 60 -0.74 -2.72 -3.28
N THR A 61 0.45 -2.53 -3.87
CA THR A 61 0.93 -3.35 -5.01
C THR A 61 1.79 -4.52 -4.52
N GLU A 62 2.70 -4.30 -3.57
CA GLU A 62 3.53 -5.36 -2.99
C GLU A 62 2.70 -6.36 -2.17
N ALA A 63 1.71 -5.90 -1.40
CA ALA A 63 0.75 -6.79 -0.76
C ALA A 63 -0.13 -7.56 -1.77
N ARG A 64 -0.33 -7.01 -2.98
CA ARG A 64 -0.96 -7.75 -4.07
C ARG A 64 -0.01 -8.77 -4.70
N GLU A 65 1.29 -8.50 -4.79
CA GLU A 65 2.26 -9.39 -5.43
C GLU A 65 2.71 -10.58 -4.55
N GLY A 66 2.69 -10.44 -3.21
CA GLY A 66 3.29 -11.42 -2.29
C GLY A 66 2.77 -12.87 -2.40
N ARG A 67 1.48 -13.07 -2.70
CA ARG A 67 0.86 -14.41 -2.84
C ARG A 67 -0.09 -14.58 -4.02
N VAL A 68 -0.03 -13.73 -5.06
CA VAL A 68 -0.82 -13.96 -6.28
C VAL A 68 -0.42 -15.28 -6.92
N GLY A 69 -1.41 -16.16 -7.14
CA GLY A 69 -1.22 -17.49 -7.72
C GLY A 69 -0.68 -18.56 -6.77
N LYS A 70 -0.32 -18.23 -5.52
CA LYS A 70 0.11 -19.24 -4.55
C LYS A 70 -1.10 -20.01 -3.99
N PRO A 71 -1.00 -21.34 -3.83
CA PRO A 71 -2.05 -22.14 -3.19
C PRO A 71 -2.27 -21.68 -1.75
N TRP A 72 -3.46 -21.93 -1.22
CA TRP A 72 -3.78 -21.72 0.20
C TRP A 72 -3.29 -22.91 1.00
N SER A 73 -2.58 -22.67 2.11
CA SER A 73 -2.22 -23.72 3.06
C SER A 73 -3.32 -23.90 4.10
N ARG A 74 -3.29 -25.01 4.84
CA ARG A 74 -4.25 -25.26 5.92
C ARG A 74 -4.08 -24.28 7.07
N GLU A 75 -2.83 -23.95 7.38
CA GLU A 75 -2.48 -22.98 8.42
C GLU A 75 -3.05 -21.60 8.06
N GLU A 76 -2.96 -21.20 6.79
CA GLU A 76 -3.53 -19.96 6.30
C GLU A 76 -5.06 -19.94 6.39
N ASP A 77 -5.73 -21.08 6.16
CA ASP A 77 -7.17 -21.19 6.33
C ASP A 77 -7.60 -21.08 7.80
N ASP A 78 -6.83 -21.67 8.71
CA ASP A 78 -7.13 -21.64 10.14
C ASP A 78 -6.89 -20.23 10.72
N GLU A 79 -5.80 -19.57 10.33
CA GLU A 79 -5.56 -18.16 10.65
C GLU A 79 -6.71 -17.25 10.17
N LEU A 80 -7.18 -17.47 8.94
CA LEU A 80 -8.29 -16.70 8.36
C LEU A 80 -9.59 -16.88 9.18
N LYS A 81 -9.91 -18.10 9.61
CA LYS A 81 -11.09 -18.36 10.45
C LYS A 81 -10.98 -17.66 11.80
N ASP A 82 -9.80 -17.70 12.43
CA ASP A 82 -9.56 -17.05 13.71
C ASP A 82 -9.68 -15.52 13.61
N GLU A 83 -9.16 -14.91 12.54
CA GLU A 83 -9.28 -13.48 12.28
C GLU A 83 -10.73 -13.03 12.08
N ILE A 84 -11.54 -13.84 11.36
CA ILE A 84 -12.99 -13.59 11.21
C ILE A 84 -13.69 -13.69 12.57
N HIS A 85 -13.36 -14.70 13.38
CA HIS A 85 -13.92 -14.85 14.72
C HIS A 85 -13.58 -13.66 15.64
N ARG A 86 -12.36 -13.12 15.48
CA ARG A 86 -11.90 -11.91 16.18
C ARG A 86 -12.43 -10.60 15.59
N GLN A 87 -13.28 -10.65 14.56
CA GLN A 87 -13.85 -9.48 13.86
C GLN A 87 -12.77 -8.50 13.36
N VAL A 88 -11.65 -9.03 12.87
CA VAL A 88 -10.57 -8.22 12.30
C VAL A 88 -11.04 -7.57 10.99
N ASP A 89 -10.65 -6.31 10.75
CA ASP A 89 -11.01 -5.58 9.53
C ASP A 89 -10.47 -6.26 8.25
N LEU A 90 -11.24 -6.21 7.17
CA LEU A 90 -10.92 -6.86 5.90
C LEU A 90 -9.60 -6.39 5.28
N GLN A 91 -9.23 -5.11 5.43
CA GLN A 91 -7.95 -4.60 4.93
C GLN A 91 -6.78 -5.12 5.77
N VAL A 92 -6.99 -5.32 7.07
CA VAL A 92 -6.00 -5.90 7.97
C VAL A 92 -5.79 -7.38 7.65
N ILE A 93 -6.86 -8.17 7.52
CA ILE A 93 -6.79 -9.59 7.09
C ILE A 93 -6.04 -9.71 5.75
N ALA A 94 -6.43 -8.91 4.75
CA ALA A 94 -5.77 -8.88 3.44
C ALA A 94 -4.26 -8.59 3.55
N SER A 95 -3.88 -7.67 4.43
CA SER A 95 -2.48 -7.30 4.67
C SER A 95 -1.70 -8.43 5.36
N ASN A 96 -2.27 -9.03 6.41
CA ASN A 96 -1.64 -10.14 7.15
C ASN A 96 -1.34 -11.33 6.24
N HIS A 97 -2.32 -11.68 5.39
CA HIS A 97 -2.21 -12.77 4.44
C HIS A 97 -1.44 -12.41 3.16
N GLN A 98 -1.09 -11.13 2.95
CA GLN A 98 -0.46 -10.64 1.71
C GLN A 98 -1.25 -11.05 0.46
N ARG A 99 -2.57 -10.90 0.54
CA ARG A 99 -3.53 -11.19 -0.54
C ARG A 99 -4.49 -10.03 -0.70
N SER A 100 -5.07 -9.88 -1.88
CA SER A 100 -6.12 -8.87 -2.09
C SER A 100 -7.38 -9.19 -1.29
N SER A 101 -8.15 -8.16 -0.88
CA SER A 101 -9.45 -8.36 -0.22
C SER A 101 -10.41 -9.24 -1.04
N GLY A 102 -10.35 -9.16 -2.37
CA GLY A 102 -11.13 -10.02 -3.26
C GLY A 102 -10.72 -11.50 -3.18
N ALA A 103 -9.42 -11.78 -3.01
CA ALA A 103 -8.91 -13.14 -2.82
C ALA A 103 -9.29 -13.70 -1.43
N ILE A 104 -9.25 -12.85 -0.39
CA ILE A 104 -9.75 -13.18 0.94
C ILE A 104 -11.24 -13.55 0.87
N ILE A 105 -12.08 -12.69 0.30
CA ILE A 105 -13.53 -12.93 0.14
C ILE A 105 -13.79 -14.22 -0.67
N ALA A 106 -13.03 -14.45 -1.75
CA ALA A 106 -13.17 -15.67 -2.53
C ALA A 106 -12.83 -16.91 -1.71
N ARG A 107 -11.83 -16.84 -0.83
CA ARG A 107 -11.46 -17.96 0.04
C ARG A 107 -12.49 -18.20 1.13
N MET A 108 -13.03 -17.16 1.73
CA MET A 108 -14.11 -17.26 2.73
C MET A 108 -15.31 -18.06 2.22
N VAL A 109 -15.71 -17.81 0.97
CA VAL A 109 -16.79 -18.57 0.30
C VAL A 109 -16.36 -20.00 0.01
N HIS A 110 -15.12 -20.21 -0.45
CA HIS A 110 -14.60 -21.56 -0.71
C HIS A 110 -14.49 -22.43 0.54
N LEU A 111 -14.31 -21.82 1.72
CA LEU A 111 -14.30 -22.49 3.02
C LEU A 111 -15.70 -22.63 3.65
N ASP A 112 -16.76 -22.28 2.91
CA ASP A 112 -18.16 -22.28 3.37
C ASP A 112 -18.40 -21.43 4.64
N LEU A 113 -17.56 -20.42 4.89
CA LEU A 113 -17.75 -19.47 6.00
C LEU A 113 -18.86 -18.46 5.70
N PHE A 114 -19.11 -18.21 4.41
CA PHE A 114 -20.19 -17.37 3.91
C PHE A 114 -20.80 -18.00 2.66
N VAL A 115 -22.11 -17.86 2.51
CA VAL A 115 -22.87 -18.43 1.38
C VAL A 115 -22.41 -17.89 0.03
N ASP A 116 -22.04 -16.61 -0.03
CA ASP A 116 -21.54 -15.97 -1.23
C ASP A 116 -20.64 -14.77 -0.90
N ARG A 117 -20.09 -14.16 -1.95
CA ARG A 117 -19.17 -13.03 -1.82
C ARG A 117 -19.86 -11.77 -1.32
N ASP A 118 -21.17 -11.64 -1.51
CA ASP A 118 -21.92 -10.45 -1.12
C ASP A 118 -22.29 -10.49 0.35
N ALA A 119 -22.63 -11.67 0.89
CA ALA A 119 -22.73 -11.93 2.31
C ALA A 119 -21.40 -11.66 3.04
N ALA A 120 -20.29 -12.15 2.48
CA ALA A 120 -18.96 -11.86 3.02
C ALA A 120 -18.65 -10.35 3.03
N ARG A 121 -18.96 -9.61 1.96
CA ARG A 121 -18.79 -8.14 1.94
C ARG A 121 -19.72 -7.43 2.92
N ALA A 122 -20.95 -7.90 3.09
CA ALA A 122 -21.90 -7.30 4.01
C ALA A 122 -21.40 -7.39 5.46
N HIS A 123 -20.79 -8.50 5.86
CA HIS A 123 -20.18 -8.67 7.18
C HIS A 123 -19.17 -7.56 7.52
N PHE A 124 -18.30 -7.20 6.57
CA PHE A 124 -17.28 -6.15 6.77
C PHE A 124 -17.78 -4.72 6.53
N ARG A 125 -19.03 -4.51 6.09
CA ARG A 125 -19.62 -3.16 5.98
C ARG A 125 -20.30 -2.68 7.25
N GLN A 126 -20.54 -3.59 8.19
CA GLN A 126 -21.27 -3.32 9.44
C GLN A 126 -20.35 -2.92 10.60
N HIS A 127 -19.04 -2.81 10.37
CA HIS A 127 -17.99 -2.49 11.32
C HIS A 127 -17.17 -1.31 10.79
#